data_AF-A0A9E8X7K1-F1
#
_entry.id   AF-A0A9E8X7K1-F1
#
_cell.length_a   1.000
_cell.length_b   1.000
_cell.length_c   1.000
_cell.angle_alpha   90.00
_cell.angle_beta   90.00
_cell.angle_gamma   90.00
#
_symmetry.space_group_name_H-M   'P 1'
#
loop_
_entity.id
_entity.type
_entity.pdbx_description
1 polymer ?
#
loop_
_entity_poly.entity_id
_entity_poly.type
_entity_poly.pdbx_seq_one_letter_code
_entity_poly.pdbx_strand_id
1 'polypeptide(L)'
;MIYKLILNKHLQVALLFLLIQQIIVASSTFFIARLAQSLTEDTISILYMVLFAVSLVAVYVPAYFCVTNTERAKYDAHKLYNDNFHTVFLGKTYLLSSDDLQSTATTTLAQESNYTLETIIDSIFDISALVLNVSFNVLVIAWFLDGTLLLGYAVGIIFASMFVHFRRHTLKMAAKTDQQSRLNLTAKLFDSWDNVVIFNKHNFKIYNSIVQKSFATAKNNSVKSTSIQHINSSLGMIILMLPVFVVTAFIFNKNWHDAATMAVLIATLPRQIQLLQMCYALIGYHTSIGVIKTMLDGILEVLQPTAVNLDNYIQADQIRVKQTGDIFDSTQLPKQGRVTLVGNNGVGKSCMLLKLKDHYQEQAYYLPAKHNLYFNYKTDKAHRGSTGQQLIKQIQEIREEDRSTIIMLDEWDAHLDKENTQIIDQYLDELAQTRLVIEVRH
;
A
#
# COMPACT_ATOMS: atom_id res chain seq x y z
N MET A 1 -11.50 -1.71 10.40
CA MET A 1 -10.99 -1.20 9.11
C MET A 1 -9.85 -2.07 8.59
N ILE A 2 -8.70 -2.10 9.27
CA ILE A 2 -7.52 -2.92 8.92
C ILE A 2 -7.84 -4.39 8.61
N TYR A 3 -8.62 -5.04 9.50
CA TYR A 3 -8.99 -6.44 9.32
C TYR A 3 -9.84 -6.70 8.06
N LYS A 4 -10.73 -5.77 7.69
CA LYS A 4 -11.52 -5.88 6.46
C LYS A 4 -10.69 -5.62 5.20
N LEU A 5 -9.65 -4.79 5.31
CA LEU A 5 -8.75 -4.44 4.21
C LEU A 5 -7.79 -5.59 3.87
N ILE A 6 -7.43 -6.38 4.89
CA ILE A 6 -6.48 -7.47 4.79
C ILE A 6 -7.19 -8.81 4.59
N LEU A 7 -8.29 -9.07 5.30
CA LEU A 7 -8.97 -10.37 5.30
C LEU A 7 -10.14 -10.43 4.29
N ASN A 8 -9.81 -10.26 3.02
CA ASN A 8 -10.77 -10.30 1.91
C ASN A 8 -11.30 -11.72 1.68
N LYS A 9 -12.49 -11.83 1.07
CA LYS A 9 -13.11 -13.12 0.70
C LYS A 9 -12.18 -14.01 -0.13
N HIS A 10 -11.47 -13.41 -1.09
CA HIS A 10 -10.53 -14.13 -1.94
C HIS A 10 -9.31 -14.66 -1.18
N LEU A 11 -8.81 -13.92 -0.18
CA LEU A 11 -7.74 -14.41 0.68
C LEU A 11 -8.20 -15.60 1.53
N GLN A 12 -9.43 -15.58 2.05
CA GLN A 12 -9.99 -16.72 2.79
C GLN A 12 -10.09 -17.98 1.93
N VAL A 13 -10.51 -17.83 0.67
CA VAL A 13 -10.55 -18.93 -0.30
C VAL A 13 -9.12 -19.43 -0.59
N ALA A 14 -8.15 -18.53 -0.78
CA ALA A 14 -6.75 -18.91 -0.97
C ALA A 14 -6.19 -19.69 0.22
N LEU A 15 -6.49 -19.25 1.46
CA LEU A 15 -6.07 -19.94 2.68
C LEU A 15 -6.72 -21.33 2.84
N LEU A 16 -7.96 -21.50 2.39
CA LEU A 16 -8.63 -22.80 2.38
C LEU A 16 -7.95 -23.78 1.40
N PHE A 17 -7.65 -23.33 0.17
CA PHE A 17 -6.91 -24.17 -0.79
C PHE A 17 -5.47 -24.44 -0.32
N LEU A 18 -4.86 -23.48 0.37
CA LEU A 18 -3.55 -23.64 0.98
C LEU A 18 -3.57 -24.75 2.05
N LEU A 19 -4.60 -24.79 2.90
CA LEU A 19 -4.77 -25.85 3.89
C LEU A 19 -4.84 -27.23 3.21
N ILE A 20 -5.64 -27.36 2.15
CA ILE A 20 -5.72 -28.60 1.36
C ILE A 20 -4.35 -28.96 0.77
N GLN A 21 -3.65 -27.99 0.18
CA GLN A 21 -2.33 -28.17 -0.39
C GLN A 21 -1.34 -28.71 0.65
N GLN A 22 -1.30 -28.10 1.85
CA GLN A 22 -0.37 -28.52 2.90
C GLN A 22 -0.70 -29.89 3.50
N ILE A 23 -1.97 -30.29 3.54
CA ILE A 23 -2.39 -31.65 3.92
C ILE A 23 -1.85 -32.67 2.91
N ILE A 24 -1.96 -32.41 1.60
CA ILE A 24 -1.44 -33.33 0.58
C ILE A 24 0.09 -33.45 0.71
N VAL A 25 0.79 -32.33 0.93
CA VAL A 25 2.24 -32.33 1.15
C VAL A 25 2.61 -33.13 2.39
N ALA A 26 1.92 -32.95 3.52
CA ALA A 26 2.18 -33.73 4.73
C ALA A 26 1.87 -35.22 4.54
N SER A 27 0.83 -35.55 3.77
CA SER A 27 0.48 -36.93 3.43
C SER A 27 1.59 -37.60 2.60
N SER A 28 2.26 -36.86 1.72
CA SER A 28 3.42 -37.37 0.97
C SER A 28 4.56 -37.80 1.91
N THR A 29 4.84 -37.02 2.97
CA THR A 29 5.81 -37.36 4.02
C THR A 29 5.39 -38.60 4.81
N PHE A 30 4.09 -38.79 5.04
CA PHE A 30 3.57 -39.99 5.69
C PHE A 30 3.78 -41.24 4.80
N PHE A 31 3.48 -41.15 3.50
CA PHE A 31 3.62 -42.28 2.58
C PHE A 31 5.09 -42.72 2.41
N ILE A 32 6.04 -41.78 2.32
CA ILE A 32 7.47 -42.12 2.21
C ILE A 32 8.01 -42.76 3.49
N ALA A 33 7.59 -42.28 4.67
CA ALA A 33 7.99 -42.87 5.95
C ALA A 33 7.45 -44.31 6.08
N ARG A 34 6.20 -44.55 5.68
CA ARG A 34 5.61 -45.89 5.71
C ARG A 34 6.24 -46.85 4.70
N LEU A 35 6.59 -46.34 3.50
CA LEU A 35 7.35 -47.11 2.51
C LEU A 35 8.71 -47.53 3.06
N ALA A 36 9.43 -46.63 3.74
CA ALA A 36 10.73 -46.92 4.36
C ALA A 36 10.63 -48.01 5.43
N GLN A 37 9.59 -48.03 6.25
CA GLN A 37 9.33 -49.13 7.20
C GLN A 37 9.01 -50.45 6.50
N SER A 38 8.19 -50.41 5.45
CA SER A 38 7.79 -51.62 4.72
C SER A 38 8.95 -52.29 3.96
N LEU A 39 10.01 -51.54 3.63
CA LEU A 39 11.24 -52.06 3.04
C LEU A 39 12.04 -52.94 4.01
N THR A 40 11.92 -52.71 5.32
CA THR A 40 12.56 -53.55 6.35
C THR A 40 11.71 -54.76 6.78
N GLU A 41 10.43 -54.80 6.40
CA GLU A 41 9.46 -55.86 6.75
C GLU A 41 9.25 -56.87 5.60
N ASP A 42 10.06 -56.85 4.54
CA ASP A 42 10.01 -57.72 3.34
C ASP A 42 8.69 -57.68 2.51
N THR A 43 7.70 -56.88 2.88
CA THR A 43 6.46 -56.67 2.12
C THR A 43 6.33 -55.23 1.62
N ILE A 44 6.81 -54.98 0.39
CA ILE A 44 6.67 -53.65 -0.24
C ILE A 44 5.20 -53.42 -0.60
N SER A 45 4.59 -52.44 0.05
CA SER A 45 3.21 -52.04 -0.21
C SER A 45 3.11 -51.08 -1.41
N ILE A 46 2.82 -51.63 -2.60
CA ILE A 46 2.61 -50.88 -3.86
C ILE A 46 1.61 -49.71 -3.70
N LEU A 47 0.60 -49.88 -2.83
CA LEU A 47 -0.40 -48.86 -2.54
C LEU A 47 0.23 -47.54 -2.06
N TYR A 48 1.20 -47.58 -1.12
CA TYR A 48 1.83 -46.36 -0.61
C TYR A 48 2.72 -45.68 -1.66
N MET A 49 3.31 -46.46 -2.57
CA MET A 49 4.08 -45.93 -3.69
C MET A 49 3.19 -45.17 -4.68
N VAL A 50 2.02 -45.74 -5.02
CA VAL A 50 1.03 -45.07 -5.88
C VAL A 50 0.48 -43.82 -5.20
N LEU A 51 0.12 -43.90 -3.91
CA LEU A 51 -0.37 -42.74 -3.16
C LEU A 51 0.68 -41.62 -3.05
N PHE A 52 1.96 -41.97 -2.88
CA PHE A 52 3.05 -41.00 -2.93
C PHE A 52 3.14 -40.33 -4.30
N ALA A 53 3.15 -41.09 -5.40
CA ALA A 53 3.20 -40.54 -6.75
C ALA A 53 1.99 -39.64 -7.08
N VAL A 54 0.79 -40.07 -6.69
CA VAL A 54 -0.44 -39.26 -6.85
C VAL A 54 -0.36 -37.96 -6.05
N SER A 55 0.17 -37.99 -4.82
CA SER A 55 0.31 -36.79 -4.00
C SER A 55 1.21 -35.73 -4.63
N LEU A 56 2.27 -36.13 -5.35
CA LEU A 56 3.17 -35.19 -6.05
C LEU A 56 2.47 -34.43 -7.17
N VAL A 57 1.54 -35.06 -7.87
CA VAL A 57 0.79 -34.42 -8.96
C VAL A 57 -0.42 -33.66 -8.42
N ALA A 58 -1.13 -34.22 -7.43
CA ALA A 58 -2.36 -33.66 -6.89
C ALA A 58 -2.15 -32.28 -6.23
N VAL A 59 -0.95 -31.98 -5.72
CA VAL A 59 -0.60 -30.69 -5.09
C VAL A 59 -0.72 -29.50 -6.06
N TYR A 60 -0.53 -29.70 -7.37
CA TYR A 60 -0.53 -28.60 -8.33
C TYR A 60 -1.92 -27.99 -8.56
N VAL A 61 -2.99 -28.77 -8.37
CA VAL A 61 -4.38 -28.29 -8.53
C VAL A 61 -4.73 -27.22 -7.48
N PRO A 62 -4.64 -27.47 -6.15
CA PRO A 62 -4.90 -26.43 -5.17
C PRO A 62 -3.88 -25.29 -5.25
N ALA A 63 -2.62 -25.55 -5.63
CA ALA A 63 -1.62 -24.51 -5.80
C ALA A 63 -2.02 -23.45 -6.84
N TYR A 64 -2.63 -23.85 -7.97
CA TYR A 64 -3.16 -22.92 -8.97
C TYR A 64 -4.25 -21.99 -8.38
N PHE A 65 -5.16 -22.56 -7.60
CA PHE A 65 -6.22 -21.78 -6.94
C PHE A 65 -5.68 -20.86 -5.86
N CYS A 66 -4.65 -21.26 -5.13
CA CYS A 66 -3.96 -20.39 -4.17
C CYS A 66 -3.45 -19.14 -4.87
N VAL A 67 -2.59 -19.29 -5.90
CA VAL A 67 -1.97 -18.15 -6.59
C VAL A 67 -3.02 -17.22 -7.19
N THR A 68 -4.00 -17.79 -7.91
CA THR A 68 -5.04 -16.98 -8.58
C THR A 68 -5.89 -16.19 -7.59
N ASN A 69 -6.25 -16.77 -6.45
CA ASN A 69 -7.06 -16.07 -5.45
C ASN A 69 -6.24 -15.08 -4.62
N THR A 70 -4.96 -15.34 -4.38
CA THR A 70 -4.05 -14.37 -3.74
C THR A 70 -3.91 -13.12 -4.62
N GLU A 71 -3.73 -13.27 -5.93
CA GLU A 71 -3.69 -12.13 -6.87
C GLU A 71 -4.99 -11.33 -6.88
N ARG A 72 -6.15 -12.00 -6.88
CA ARG A 72 -7.45 -11.30 -6.76
C ARG A 72 -7.58 -10.55 -5.42
N ALA A 73 -7.10 -11.14 -4.33
CA ALA A 73 -7.16 -10.54 -3.01
C ALA A 73 -6.36 -9.22 -2.93
N LYS A 74 -5.23 -9.11 -3.66
CA LYS A 74 -4.43 -7.88 -3.78
C LYS A 74 -5.27 -6.75 -4.34
N TYR A 75 -5.86 -6.95 -5.52
CA TYR A 75 -6.70 -5.93 -6.17
C TYR A 75 -7.92 -5.52 -5.33
N ASP A 76 -8.57 -6.47 -4.64
CA ASP A 76 -9.68 -6.14 -3.75
C ASP A 76 -9.24 -5.27 -2.56
N ALA A 77 -8.04 -5.51 -2.01
CA ALA A 77 -7.49 -4.68 -0.94
C ALA A 77 -7.17 -3.27 -1.43
N HIS A 78 -6.60 -3.12 -2.62
CA HIS A 78 -6.37 -1.81 -3.25
C HIS A 78 -7.68 -1.06 -3.47
N LYS A 79 -8.70 -1.75 -4.00
CA LYS A 79 -10.02 -1.16 -4.21
C LYS A 79 -10.60 -0.67 -2.89
N LEU A 80 -10.59 -1.49 -1.84
CA LEU A 80 -11.12 -1.09 -0.54
C LEU A 80 -10.34 0.08 0.07
N TYR A 81 -9.02 0.13 -0.10
CA TYR A 81 -8.22 1.27 0.33
C TYR A 81 -8.58 2.55 -0.42
N ASN A 82 -8.73 2.48 -1.74
CA ASN A 82 -9.16 3.60 -2.57
C ASN A 82 -10.58 4.08 -2.20
N ASP A 83 -11.53 3.16 -2.00
CA ASP A 83 -12.89 3.49 -1.56
C ASP A 83 -12.86 4.21 -0.20
N ASN A 84 -12.03 3.76 0.73
CA ASN A 84 -11.84 4.43 2.02
C ASN A 84 -11.19 5.82 1.85
N PHE A 85 -10.20 5.96 0.97
CA PHE A 85 -9.61 7.25 0.64
C PHE A 85 -10.69 8.23 0.17
N HIS A 86 -11.57 7.80 -0.74
CA HIS A 86 -12.73 8.59 -1.15
C HIS A 86 -13.59 8.96 0.05
N THR A 87 -14.00 8.02 0.91
CA THR A 87 -14.83 8.36 2.07
C THR A 87 -14.18 9.34 3.05
N VAL A 88 -12.85 9.33 3.18
CA VAL A 88 -12.13 10.22 4.10
C VAL A 88 -11.99 11.63 3.54
N PHE A 89 -11.71 11.77 2.24
CA PHE A 89 -11.36 13.05 1.62
C PHE A 89 -12.51 13.69 0.84
N LEU A 90 -13.56 12.94 0.49
CA LEU A 90 -14.70 13.44 -0.27
C LEU A 90 -15.33 14.68 0.40
N GLY A 91 -15.48 15.75 -0.36
CA GLY A 91 -16.13 16.99 0.07
C GLY A 91 -15.29 17.90 0.99
N LYS A 92 -14.14 17.44 1.50
CA LYS A 92 -13.30 18.21 2.43
C LYS A 92 -12.36 19.15 1.70
N THR A 93 -12.90 20.20 1.11
CA THR A 93 -12.15 21.09 0.22
C THR A 93 -11.12 21.96 0.94
N TYR A 94 -11.24 22.12 2.26
CA TYR A 94 -10.22 22.78 3.08
C TYR A 94 -8.85 22.10 3.05
N LEU A 95 -8.77 20.82 2.68
CA LEU A 95 -7.50 20.09 2.58
C LEU A 95 -6.69 20.46 1.32
N LEU A 96 -7.32 21.10 0.33
CA LEU A 96 -6.64 21.56 -0.90
C LEU A 96 -5.63 22.69 -0.65
N SER A 97 -5.68 23.36 0.52
CA SER A 97 -4.73 24.42 0.85
C SER A 97 -3.34 23.91 1.26
N SER A 98 -3.15 22.59 1.41
CA SER A 98 -1.89 21.99 1.85
C SER A 98 -1.24 21.19 0.72
N ASP A 99 -0.27 21.81 0.04
CA ASP A 99 0.50 21.16 -1.03
C ASP A 99 1.26 19.91 -0.55
N ASP A 100 1.80 19.95 0.68
CA ASP A 100 2.53 18.83 1.28
C ASP A 100 1.62 17.62 1.53
N LEU A 101 0.42 17.87 2.06
CA LEU A 101 -0.57 16.82 2.26
C LEU A 101 -1.04 16.26 0.92
N GLN A 102 -1.31 17.12 -0.08
CA GLN A 102 -1.75 16.69 -1.41
C GLN A 102 -0.68 15.80 -2.08
N SER A 103 0.58 16.23 -2.08
CA SER A 103 1.70 15.50 -2.66
C SER A 103 1.92 14.15 -1.95
N THR A 104 1.92 14.15 -0.61
CA THR A 104 2.08 12.94 0.19
C THR A 104 0.91 11.98 -0.03
N ALA A 105 -0.34 12.45 0.07
CA ALA A 105 -1.53 11.62 -0.05
C ALA A 105 -1.67 11.01 -1.45
N THR A 106 -1.40 11.77 -2.51
CA THR A 106 -1.45 11.27 -3.89
C THR A 106 -0.33 10.28 -4.18
N THR A 107 0.90 10.54 -3.71
CA THR A 107 2.03 9.60 -3.83
C THR A 107 1.76 8.30 -3.07
N THR A 108 1.23 8.40 -1.85
CA THR A 108 0.87 7.24 -1.04
C THR A 108 -0.24 6.43 -1.71
N LEU A 109 -1.30 7.08 -2.21
CA LEU A 109 -2.39 6.40 -2.90
C LEU A 109 -1.89 5.69 -4.17
N ALA A 110 -1.09 6.37 -5.00
CA ALA A 110 -0.69 5.87 -6.32
C ALA A 110 0.37 4.76 -6.27
N GLN A 111 1.34 4.82 -5.34
CA GLN A 111 2.50 3.92 -5.33
C GLN A 111 2.64 3.13 -4.03
N GLU A 112 2.70 3.83 -2.89
CA GLU A 112 3.05 3.16 -1.61
C GLU A 112 1.94 2.21 -1.14
N SER A 113 0.66 2.57 -1.34
CA SER A 113 -0.48 1.72 -1.00
C SER A 113 -0.46 0.41 -1.80
N ASN A 114 -0.05 0.49 -3.08
CA ASN A 114 0.07 -0.65 -3.97
C ASN A 114 1.11 -1.64 -3.46
N TYR A 115 2.34 -1.18 -3.33
CA TYR A 115 3.43 -1.99 -2.82
C TYR A 115 3.16 -2.55 -1.41
N THR A 116 2.61 -1.74 -0.51
CA THR A 116 2.39 -2.13 0.89
C THR A 116 1.33 -3.23 1.03
N LEU A 117 0.20 -3.11 0.36
CA LEU A 117 -0.88 -4.10 0.49
C LEU A 117 -0.52 -5.43 -0.19
N GLU A 118 0.15 -5.39 -1.34
CA GLU A 118 0.70 -6.60 -1.97
C GLU A 118 1.66 -7.32 -1.03
N THR A 119 2.61 -6.59 -0.45
CA THR A 119 3.58 -7.13 0.51
C THR A 119 2.90 -7.75 1.73
N ILE A 120 1.84 -7.11 2.26
CA ILE A 120 1.07 -7.62 3.41
C ILE A 120 0.38 -8.93 3.06
N ILE A 121 -0.33 -8.98 1.92
CA ILE A 121 -1.11 -10.15 1.50
C ILE A 121 -0.19 -11.33 1.22
N ASP A 122 0.89 -11.10 0.48
CA ASP A 122 1.91 -12.12 0.20
C ASP A 122 2.53 -12.62 1.51
N SER A 123 2.88 -11.71 2.42
CA SER A 123 3.43 -12.10 3.72
C SER A 123 2.46 -12.94 4.56
N ILE A 124 1.16 -12.61 4.57
CA ILE A 124 0.16 -13.40 5.30
C ILE A 124 0.00 -14.79 4.68
N PHE A 125 -0.04 -14.86 3.36
CA PHE A 125 -0.11 -16.12 2.64
C PHE A 125 1.12 -16.98 2.93
N ASP A 126 2.33 -16.42 2.81
CA ASP A 126 3.60 -17.10 3.04
C ASP A 126 3.76 -17.57 4.50
N ILE A 127 3.44 -16.70 5.47
CA ILE A 127 3.44 -17.07 6.89
C ILE A 127 2.47 -18.22 7.13
N SER A 128 1.26 -18.14 6.60
CA SER A 128 0.26 -19.20 6.75
C SER A 128 0.75 -20.51 6.12
N ALA A 129 1.38 -20.44 4.95
CA ALA A 129 1.93 -21.59 4.25
C ALA A 129 3.05 -22.25 5.05
N LEU A 130 3.99 -21.46 5.57
CA LEU A 130 5.10 -21.91 6.38
C LEU A 130 4.64 -22.53 7.70
N VAL A 131 3.73 -21.85 8.42
CA VAL A 131 3.18 -22.37 9.69
C VAL A 131 2.48 -23.70 9.46
N LEU A 132 1.58 -23.79 8.48
CA LEU A 132 0.87 -25.03 8.17
C LEU A 132 1.85 -26.14 7.75
N ASN A 133 2.84 -25.83 6.91
CA ASN A 133 3.82 -26.82 6.47
C ASN A 133 4.65 -27.35 7.64
N VAL A 134 5.21 -26.45 8.47
CA VAL A 134 6.02 -26.82 9.64
C VAL A 134 5.17 -27.62 10.62
N SER A 135 3.97 -27.15 10.97
CA SER A 135 3.08 -27.85 11.90
C SER A 135 2.74 -29.26 11.42
N PHE A 136 2.25 -29.43 10.18
CA PHE A 136 1.85 -30.75 9.70
C PHE A 136 3.04 -31.70 9.50
N ASN A 137 4.16 -31.22 8.96
CA ASN A 137 5.30 -32.10 8.72
C ASN A 137 6.03 -32.49 10.00
N VAL A 138 6.16 -31.58 10.97
CA VAL A 138 6.73 -31.93 12.28
C VAL A 138 5.83 -32.95 12.99
N LEU A 139 4.50 -32.81 12.91
CA LEU A 139 3.57 -33.79 13.46
C LEU A 139 3.71 -35.18 12.83
N VAL A 140 3.79 -35.26 11.50
CA VAL A 140 4.00 -36.54 10.78
C VAL A 140 5.33 -37.17 11.18
N ILE A 141 6.43 -36.40 11.21
CA ILE A 141 7.76 -36.91 11.58
C ILE A 141 7.79 -37.40 13.04
N ALA A 142 7.17 -36.64 13.94
CA ALA A 142 7.09 -37.00 15.36
C ALA A 142 6.26 -38.27 15.60
N TRP A 143 5.25 -38.53 14.77
CA TRP A 143 4.49 -39.78 14.83
C TRP A 143 5.37 -41.00 14.54
N PHE A 144 6.25 -40.92 13.54
CA PHE A 144 7.03 -42.08 13.08
C PHE A 144 8.36 -42.30 13.80
N LEU A 145 9.00 -41.25 14.30
CA LEU A 145 10.32 -41.33 14.94
C LEU A 145 10.24 -41.38 16.45
N ASP A 146 10.03 -40.23 17.09
CA ASP A 146 9.91 -40.08 18.53
C ASP A 146 9.28 -38.71 18.83
N GLY A 147 8.33 -38.66 19.76
CA GLY A 147 7.66 -37.43 20.18
C GLY A 147 8.62 -36.40 20.81
N THR A 148 9.82 -36.81 21.22
CA THR A 148 10.89 -35.91 21.69
C THR A 148 11.32 -34.88 20.65
N LEU A 149 11.17 -35.15 19.34
CA LEU A 149 11.42 -34.15 18.28
C LEU A 149 10.52 -32.93 18.39
N LEU A 150 9.26 -33.10 18.81
CA LEU A 150 8.33 -31.97 19.02
C LEU A 150 8.87 -31.03 20.10
N LEU A 151 9.47 -31.57 21.16
CA LEU A 151 10.08 -30.77 22.23
C LEU A 151 11.27 -29.96 21.68
N GLY A 152 12.12 -30.57 20.85
CA GLY A 152 13.25 -29.88 20.21
C GLY A 152 12.80 -28.68 19.36
N TYR A 153 11.80 -28.87 18.51
CA TYR A 153 11.23 -27.78 17.70
C TYR A 153 10.51 -26.73 18.57
N ALA A 154 9.72 -27.14 19.57
CA ALA A 154 9.01 -26.22 20.45
C ALA A 154 9.99 -25.32 21.23
N VAL A 155 11.02 -25.91 21.83
CA VAL A 155 12.06 -25.17 22.57
C VAL A 155 12.83 -24.24 21.63
N GLY A 156 13.22 -24.72 20.44
CA GLY A 156 13.90 -23.90 19.43
C GLY A 156 13.08 -22.69 18.97
N ILE A 157 11.79 -22.88 18.72
CA ILE A 157 10.86 -21.80 18.33
C ILE A 157 10.70 -20.78 19.47
N ILE A 158 10.57 -21.23 20.72
CA ILE A 158 10.46 -20.33 21.89
C ILE A 158 11.70 -19.44 22.01
N PHE A 159 12.90 -20.02 21.95
CA PHE A 159 14.15 -19.25 22.04
C PHE A 159 14.32 -18.28 20.86
N ALA A 160 14.02 -18.72 19.64
CA ALA A 160 14.09 -17.88 18.46
C ALA A 160 13.09 -16.71 18.53
N SER A 161 11.85 -16.96 18.97
CA SER A 161 10.83 -15.93 19.14
C SER A 161 11.21 -14.91 20.22
N MET A 162 11.74 -15.38 21.35
CA MET A 162 12.24 -14.52 22.43
C MET A 162 13.38 -13.61 21.93
N PHE A 163 14.31 -14.15 21.15
CA PHE A 163 15.39 -13.37 20.54
C PHE A 163 14.87 -12.27 19.61
N VAL A 164 13.92 -12.58 18.73
CA VAL A 164 13.32 -11.59 17.82
C VAL A 164 12.55 -10.52 18.60
N HIS A 165 11.85 -10.89 19.66
CA HIS A 165 11.13 -9.95 20.50
C HIS A 165 12.04 -8.85 21.07
N PHE A 166 13.23 -9.23 21.59
CA PHE A 166 14.20 -8.27 22.10
C PHE A 166 14.75 -7.31 21.03
N ARG A 167 14.81 -7.73 19.77
CA ARG A 167 15.32 -6.93 18.63
C ARG A 167 14.25 -6.13 17.90
N ARG A 168 12.97 -6.28 18.28
CA ARG A 168 11.83 -5.66 17.60
C ARG A 168 11.93 -4.14 17.46
N HIS A 169 12.42 -3.43 18.48
CA HIS A 169 12.54 -1.98 18.44
C HIS A 169 13.51 -1.51 17.35
N THR A 170 14.68 -2.15 17.25
CA THR A 170 15.69 -1.83 16.24
C THR A 170 15.17 -2.09 14.83
N LEU A 171 14.48 -3.22 14.62
CA LEU A 171 13.86 -3.57 13.34
C LEU A 171 12.82 -2.52 12.92
N LYS A 172 11.95 -2.11 13.86
CA LYS A 172 10.92 -1.09 13.60
C LYS A 172 11.52 0.26 13.19
N MET A 173 12.54 0.73 13.91
CA MET A 173 13.18 2.02 13.61
C MET A 173 13.92 2.02 12.27
N ALA A 174 14.57 0.92 11.92
CA ALA A 174 15.25 0.77 10.63
C ALA A 174 14.24 0.81 9.47
N ALA A 175 13.13 0.08 9.60
CA ALA A 175 12.05 0.07 8.61
C ALA A 175 11.38 1.43 8.40
N LYS A 176 11.07 2.15 9.50
CA LYS A 176 10.46 3.48 9.41
C LYS A 176 11.35 4.46 8.65
N THR A 177 12.65 4.46 8.98
CA THR A 177 13.64 5.33 8.33
C THR A 177 13.80 5.00 6.84
N ASP A 178 13.81 3.71 6.49
CA ASP A 178 13.87 3.23 5.11
C ASP A 178 12.63 3.68 4.31
N GLN A 179 11.43 3.45 4.84
CA GLN A 179 10.17 3.87 4.22
C GLN A 179 10.13 5.38 3.97
N GLN A 180 10.44 6.19 4.99
CA GLN A 180 10.43 7.65 4.87
C GLN A 180 11.44 8.14 3.83
N SER A 181 12.61 7.49 3.73
CA SER A 181 13.62 7.84 2.73
C SER A 181 13.20 7.50 1.29
N ARG A 182 12.44 6.41 1.08
CA ARG A 182 11.86 6.08 -0.23
C ARG A 182 10.75 7.04 -0.65
N LEU A 183 9.86 7.40 0.27
CA LEU A 183 8.80 8.39 -0.01
C LEU A 183 9.41 9.74 -0.40
N ASN A 184 10.40 10.21 0.36
CA ASN A 184 11.13 11.44 0.04
C ASN A 184 11.87 11.40 -1.30
N LEU A 185 12.41 10.24 -1.70
CA LEU A 185 13.03 10.06 -3.02
C LEU A 185 11.97 10.12 -4.12
N THR A 186 10.88 9.39 -3.95
CA THR A 186 9.78 9.29 -4.92
C THR A 186 9.13 10.64 -5.18
N ALA A 187 8.84 11.41 -4.11
CA ALA A 187 8.33 12.77 -4.22
C ALA A 187 9.22 13.65 -5.12
N LYS A 188 10.54 13.59 -4.93
CA LYS A 188 11.51 14.34 -5.75
C LYS A 188 11.62 13.83 -7.18
N LEU A 189 11.29 12.56 -7.43
CA LEU A 189 11.28 12.01 -8.79
C LEU A 189 10.07 12.49 -9.60
N PHE A 190 8.96 12.92 -8.96
CA PHE A 190 7.86 13.56 -9.68
C PHE A 190 8.27 14.89 -10.32
N ASP A 191 9.23 15.62 -9.72
CA ASP A 191 9.78 16.85 -10.29
C ASP A 191 10.73 16.62 -11.48
N SER A 192 10.98 15.35 -11.83
CA SER A 192 11.94 14.99 -12.89
C SER A 192 11.52 15.51 -14.26
N TRP A 193 10.22 15.50 -14.57
CA TRP A 193 9.73 15.86 -15.88
C TRP A 193 10.14 17.28 -16.27
N ASP A 194 9.77 18.27 -15.44
CA ASP A 194 10.06 19.67 -15.71
C ASP A 194 11.57 19.95 -15.70
N ASN A 195 12.30 19.40 -14.73
CA ASN A 195 13.73 19.67 -14.58
C ASN A 195 14.59 19.03 -15.67
N VAL A 196 14.16 17.90 -16.24
CA VAL A 196 14.88 17.19 -17.30
C VAL A 196 14.47 17.70 -18.68
N VAL A 197 13.17 17.83 -18.95
CA VAL A 197 12.66 18.16 -20.29
C VAL A 197 12.92 19.62 -20.65
N ILE A 198 12.70 20.56 -19.71
CA ILE A 198 12.97 21.99 -19.96
C ILE A 198 14.48 22.23 -20.08
N PHE A 199 15.30 21.40 -19.41
CA PHE A 199 16.76 21.42 -19.49
C PHE A 199 17.40 22.77 -19.15
N ASN A 200 16.87 23.46 -18.15
CA ASN A 200 17.53 24.63 -17.59
C ASN A 200 18.79 24.18 -16.83
N LYS A 201 19.99 24.35 -17.42
CA LYS A 201 21.27 23.83 -16.91
C LYS A 201 21.54 24.13 -15.43
N HIS A 202 21.15 25.31 -14.95
CA HIS A 202 21.27 25.67 -13.54
C HIS A 202 20.35 24.81 -12.66
N ASN A 203 19.05 24.77 -12.98
CA ASN A 203 18.04 24.01 -12.24
C ASN A 203 18.34 22.51 -12.29
N PHE A 204 18.73 21.98 -13.45
CA PHE A 204 19.11 20.58 -13.61
C PHE A 204 20.29 20.19 -12.70
N LYS A 205 21.30 21.06 -12.55
CA LYS A 205 22.42 20.79 -11.64
C LYS A 205 21.96 20.72 -10.18
N ILE A 206 21.12 21.65 -9.75
CA ILE A 206 20.55 21.68 -8.39
C ILE A 206 19.72 20.41 -8.16
N TYR A 207 18.74 20.17 -9.03
CA TYR A 207 17.87 19.00 -9.01
C TYR A 207 18.68 17.70 -8.95
N ASN A 208 19.63 17.50 -9.87
CA ASN A 208 20.44 16.29 -9.92
C ASN A 208 21.26 16.09 -8.62
N SER A 209 21.81 17.15 -8.04
CA SER A 209 22.53 17.05 -6.76
C SER A 209 21.61 16.62 -5.60
N ILE A 210 20.39 17.16 -5.54
CA ILE A 210 19.39 16.83 -4.52
C ILE A 210 18.92 15.38 -4.69
N VAL A 211 18.65 14.95 -5.92
CA VAL A 211 18.21 13.60 -6.23
C VAL A 211 19.31 12.58 -5.96
N GLN A 212 20.56 12.84 -6.36
CA GLN A 212 21.68 11.94 -6.07
C GLN A 212 21.91 11.76 -4.56
N LYS A 213 21.84 12.85 -3.78
CA LYS A 213 21.94 12.77 -2.31
C LYS A 213 20.77 11.96 -1.71
N SER A 214 19.56 12.14 -2.23
CA SER A 214 18.37 11.41 -1.79
C SER A 214 18.45 9.94 -2.14
N PHE A 215 18.95 9.59 -3.33
CA PHE A 215 19.25 8.22 -3.74
C PHE A 215 20.27 7.55 -2.84
N ALA A 216 21.38 8.23 -2.54
CA ALA A 216 22.41 7.70 -1.66
C ALA A 216 21.85 7.43 -0.25
N THR A 217 21.02 8.33 0.26
CA THR A 217 20.36 8.20 1.57
C THR A 217 19.38 7.02 1.56
N ALA A 218 18.50 6.93 0.57
CA ALA A 218 17.53 5.85 0.44
C ALA A 218 18.21 4.48 0.28
N LYS A 219 19.25 4.40 -0.56
CA LYS A 219 20.07 3.19 -0.74
C LYS A 219 20.69 2.75 0.59
N ASN A 220 21.34 3.66 1.31
CA ASN A 220 22.01 3.31 2.57
C ASN A 220 21.01 2.84 3.63
N ASN A 221 19.85 3.50 3.75
CA ASN A 221 18.81 3.11 4.70
C ASN A 221 18.18 1.76 4.33
N SER A 222 17.91 1.52 3.05
CA SER A 222 17.36 0.25 2.56
C SER A 222 18.32 -0.92 2.76
N VAL A 223 19.61 -0.74 2.44
CA VAL A 223 20.65 -1.75 2.69
C VAL A 223 20.80 -2.01 4.18
N LYS A 224 20.80 -0.97 5.02
CA LYS A 224 20.89 -1.12 6.48
C LYS A 224 19.69 -1.86 7.05
N SER A 225 18.47 -1.51 6.63
CA SER A 225 17.23 -2.18 7.05
C SER A 225 17.25 -3.67 6.70
N THR A 226 17.56 -3.98 5.44
CA THR A 226 17.65 -5.35 4.92
C THR A 226 18.75 -6.15 5.62
N SER A 227 19.92 -5.56 5.83
CA SER A 227 21.03 -6.20 6.54
C SER A 227 20.66 -6.55 7.99
N ILE A 228 20.06 -5.61 8.73
CA ILE A 228 19.60 -5.85 10.11
C ILE A 228 18.57 -6.99 10.15
N GLN A 229 17.67 -7.05 9.16
CA GLN A 229 16.68 -8.13 9.07
C GLN A 229 17.34 -9.50 8.85
N HIS A 230 18.25 -9.61 7.87
CA HIS A 230 18.92 -10.88 7.58
C HIS A 230 19.83 -11.35 8.71
N ILE A 231 20.61 -10.45 9.33
CA ILE A 231 21.48 -10.80 10.46
C ILE A 231 20.65 -11.37 11.61
N ASN A 232 19.53 -10.70 11.96
CA ASN A 232 18.66 -11.19 13.03
C ASN A 232 17.98 -12.53 12.67
N SER A 233 17.58 -12.71 11.41
CA SER A 233 16.98 -13.96 10.95
C SER A 233 17.98 -15.13 11.01
N SER A 234 19.22 -14.91 10.58
CA SER A 234 20.28 -15.92 10.62
C SER A 234 20.67 -16.30 12.04
N LEU A 235 20.77 -15.32 12.95
CA LEU A 235 21.01 -15.59 14.38
C LEU A 235 19.84 -16.36 15.01
N GLY A 236 18.60 -15.99 14.70
CA GLY A 236 17.41 -16.71 15.18
C GLY A 236 17.38 -18.17 14.72
N MET A 237 17.84 -18.45 13.49
CA MET A 237 17.93 -19.82 12.98
C MET A 237 19.02 -20.65 13.65
N ILE A 238 20.20 -20.07 13.92
CA ILE A 238 21.25 -20.78 14.67
C ILE A 238 20.72 -21.19 16.05
N ILE A 239 19.98 -20.28 16.71
CA ILE A 239 19.34 -20.54 18.00
C ILE A 239 18.29 -21.68 17.90
N LEU A 240 17.49 -21.70 16.83
CA LEU A 240 16.49 -22.75 16.60
C LEU A 240 17.11 -24.12 16.26
N MET A 241 18.19 -24.13 15.47
CA MET A 241 18.86 -25.35 15.03
C MET A 241 19.51 -26.11 16.18
N LEU A 242 20.06 -25.41 17.18
CA LEU A 242 20.84 -26.03 18.25
C LEU A 242 20.03 -27.07 19.05
N PRO A 243 18.80 -26.79 19.57
CA PRO A 243 17.96 -27.79 20.21
C PRO A 243 17.55 -28.95 19.27
N VAL A 244 17.21 -28.65 18.02
CA VAL A 244 16.75 -29.67 17.06
C VAL A 244 17.86 -30.67 16.73
N PHE A 245 19.09 -30.20 16.51
CA PHE A 245 20.24 -31.08 16.28
C PHE A 245 20.59 -31.91 17.51
N VAL A 246 20.54 -31.34 18.71
CA VAL A 246 20.80 -32.08 19.96
C VAL A 246 19.80 -33.22 20.13
N VAL A 247 18.51 -32.98 19.91
CA VAL A 247 17.48 -34.02 20.00
C VAL A 247 17.64 -35.06 18.89
N THR A 248 17.94 -34.63 17.66
CA THR A 248 18.14 -35.56 16.53
C THR A 248 19.34 -36.47 16.77
N ALA A 249 20.46 -35.93 17.27
CA ALA A 249 21.64 -36.71 17.63
C ALA A 249 21.36 -37.69 18.79
N PHE A 250 20.55 -37.28 19.77
CA PHE A 250 20.12 -38.15 20.86
C PHE A 250 19.30 -39.36 20.34
N ILE A 251 18.37 -39.13 19.40
CA ILE A 251 17.56 -40.21 18.80
C ILE A 251 18.42 -41.15 17.98
N PHE A 252 19.38 -40.62 17.20
CA PHE A 252 20.34 -41.43 16.46
C PHE A 252 21.14 -42.38 17.37
N ASN A 253 21.61 -41.87 18.52
CA ASN A 253 22.37 -42.68 19.46
C ASN A 253 21.50 -43.75 20.14
N LYS A 254 20.26 -43.40 20.51
CA LYS A 254 19.31 -44.31 21.16
C LYS A 254 18.89 -45.47 20.25
N ASN A 255 18.70 -45.22 18.96
CA ASN A 255 18.11 -46.18 18.02
C ASN A 255 19.14 -46.81 17.05
N TRP A 256 20.44 -46.73 17.36
CA TRP A 256 21.50 -47.24 16.47
C TRP A 256 21.35 -48.72 16.08
N HIS A 257 20.66 -49.51 16.90
CA HIS A 257 20.51 -50.95 16.72
C HIS A 257 19.18 -51.35 16.06
N ASP A 258 18.28 -50.41 15.79
CA ASP A 258 16.99 -50.68 15.12
C ASP A 258 17.03 -50.23 13.66
N ALA A 259 17.09 -51.20 12.76
CA ALA A 259 17.19 -50.97 11.31
C ALA A 259 15.96 -50.25 10.74
N ALA A 260 14.76 -50.48 11.31
CA ALA A 260 13.53 -49.89 10.82
C ALA A 260 13.44 -48.39 11.13
N THR A 261 13.74 -47.99 12.38
CA THR A 261 13.79 -46.56 12.73
C THR A 261 14.95 -45.85 12.06
N MET A 262 16.12 -46.50 11.89
CA MET A 262 17.24 -45.93 11.15
C MET A 262 16.89 -45.67 9.67
N ALA A 263 16.18 -46.58 9.00
CA ALA A 263 15.72 -46.40 7.63
C ALA A 263 14.75 -45.20 7.49
N VAL A 264 13.80 -45.05 8.43
CA VAL A 264 12.90 -43.89 8.48
C VAL A 264 13.67 -42.59 8.71
N LEU A 265 14.67 -42.60 9.60
CA LEU A 265 15.47 -41.42 9.92
C LEU A 265 16.30 -40.95 8.72
N ILE A 266 16.90 -41.89 7.98
CA ILE A 266 17.63 -41.60 6.73
C ILE A 266 16.68 -41.10 5.64
N ALA A 267 15.50 -41.72 5.48
CA ALA A 267 14.51 -41.30 4.48
C ALA A 267 13.91 -39.91 4.78
N THR A 268 13.79 -39.54 6.06
CA THR A 268 13.19 -38.26 6.48
C THR A 268 14.21 -37.13 6.68
N LEU A 269 15.51 -37.42 6.71
CA LEU A 269 16.60 -36.44 6.86
C LEU A 269 16.50 -35.25 5.89
N PRO A 270 16.27 -35.45 4.56
CA PRO A 270 16.08 -34.35 3.63
C PRO A 270 14.91 -33.45 4.02
N ARG A 271 13.82 -34.04 4.53
CA ARG A 271 12.63 -33.31 4.98
C ARG A 271 12.88 -32.55 6.28
N GLN A 272 13.69 -33.09 7.19
CA GLN A 272 14.12 -32.40 8.40
C GLN A 272 14.97 -31.16 8.08
N ILE A 273 15.89 -31.26 7.11
CA ILE A 273 16.68 -30.11 6.62
C ILE A 273 15.75 -29.07 5.99
N GLN A 274 14.81 -29.49 5.15
CA GLN A 274 13.84 -28.58 4.53
C GLN A 274 12.96 -27.87 5.58
N LEU A 275 12.53 -28.59 6.62
CA LEU A 275 11.79 -28.00 7.75
C LEU A 275 12.61 -26.94 8.48
N LEU A 276 13.90 -27.18 8.71
CA LEU A 276 14.79 -26.18 9.29
C LEU A 276 14.88 -24.93 8.40
N GLN A 277 15.03 -25.10 7.08
CA GLN A 277 15.03 -23.97 6.13
C GLN A 277 13.70 -23.19 6.16
N MET A 278 12.56 -23.89 6.28
CA MET A 278 11.25 -23.25 6.43
C MET A 278 11.11 -22.52 7.78
N CYS A 279 11.70 -23.04 8.86
CA CYS A 279 11.78 -22.35 10.14
C CYS A 279 12.63 -21.07 10.05
N TYR A 280 13.74 -21.08 9.30
CA TYR A 280 14.49 -19.83 9.01
C TYR A 280 13.63 -18.81 8.30
N ALA A 281 12.90 -19.22 7.25
CA ALA A 281 11.99 -18.33 6.54
C ALA A 281 10.91 -17.78 7.49
N LEU A 282 10.34 -18.62 8.35
CA LEU A 282 9.33 -18.23 9.34
C LEU A 282 9.85 -17.21 10.35
N ILE A 283 11.08 -17.39 10.84
CA ILE A 283 11.75 -16.39 11.70
C ILE A 283 11.98 -15.09 10.91
N GLY A 284 12.39 -15.18 9.65
CA GLY A 284 12.51 -14.04 8.74
C GLY A 284 11.21 -13.26 8.64
N TYR A 285 10.09 -13.93 8.40
CA TYR A 285 8.77 -13.29 8.39
C TYR A 285 8.39 -12.74 9.77
N HIS A 286 8.70 -13.44 10.86
CA HIS A 286 8.42 -12.93 12.20
C HIS A 286 9.16 -11.59 12.47
N THR A 287 10.39 -11.44 11.99
CA THR A 287 11.12 -10.17 12.04
C THR A 287 10.50 -9.12 11.14
N SER A 288 9.98 -9.51 9.96
CA SER A 288 9.38 -8.59 8.99
C SER A 288 7.97 -8.13 9.37
N ILE A 289 7.23 -8.84 10.24
CA ILE A 289 5.90 -8.41 10.73
C ILE A 289 5.97 -6.98 11.33
N GLY A 290 7.04 -6.65 12.06
CA GLY A 290 7.22 -5.30 12.61
C GLY A 290 7.40 -4.23 11.53
N VAL A 291 8.07 -4.58 10.44
CA VAL A 291 8.30 -3.74 9.25
C VAL A 291 6.98 -3.53 8.51
N ILE A 292 6.30 -4.63 8.19
CA ILE A 292 5.01 -4.66 7.50
C ILE A 292 3.97 -3.84 8.25
N LYS A 293 3.92 -3.99 9.59
CA LYS A 293 3.03 -3.18 10.43
C LYS A 293 3.35 -1.69 10.33
N THR A 294 4.62 -1.31 10.28
CA THR A 294 5.02 0.09 10.17
C THR A 294 4.62 0.68 8.81
N MET A 295 4.76 -0.12 7.74
CA MET A 295 4.32 0.29 6.41
C MET A 295 2.80 0.52 6.37
N LEU A 296 2.04 -0.41 6.96
CA LEU A 296 0.59 -0.29 7.12
C LEU A 296 0.19 0.94 7.93
N ASP A 297 0.83 1.15 9.09
CA ASP A 297 0.57 2.33 9.93
C ASP A 297 0.82 3.63 9.12
N GLY A 298 1.87 3.68 8.28
CA GLY A 298 2.17 4.83 7.44
C GLY A 298 1.10 5.15 6.39
N ILE A 299 0.57 4.14 5.68
CA ILE A 299 -0.52 4.39 4.70
C ILE A 299 -1.86 4.72 5.38
N LEU A 300 -2.05 4.32 6.64
CA LEU A 300 -3.25 4.63 7.42
C LEU A 300 -3.18 6.01 8.08
N GLU A 301 -1.98 6.47 8.44
CA GLU A 301 -1.74 7.82 8.97
C GLU A 301 -2.18 8.89 7.95
N VAL A 302 -1.94 8.66 6.66
CA VAL A 302 -2.44 9.52 5.57
C VAL A 302 -3.97 9.61 5.54
N LEU A 303 -4.68 8.56 5.94
CA LEU A 303 -6.15 8.57 6.03
C LEU A 303 -6.67 9.29 7.28
N GLN A 304 -5.79 9.88 8.08
CA GLN A 304 -6.14 10.69 9.26
C GLN A 304 -5.59 12.11 9.08
N PRO A 305 -6.11 12.90 8.11
CA PRO A 305 -5.60 14.23 7.86
C PRO A 305 -5.82 15.13 9.08
N THR A 306 -4.83 15.94 9.40
CA THR A 306 -4.95 17.01 10.39
C THR A 306 -5.94 18.07 9.90
N ALA A 307 -6.78 18.57 10.79
CA ALA A 307 -7.72 19.64 10.46
C ALA A 307 -6.92 20.91 10.11
N VAL A 308 -7.13 21.45 8.92
CA VAL A 308 -6.57 22.74 8.50
C VAL A 308 -7.62 23.81 8.77
N ASN A 309 -7.29 24.79 9.59
CA ASN A 309 -8.16 25.94 9.81
C ASN A 309 -7.85 27.04 8.78
N LEU A 310 -8.74 27.18 7.79
CA LEU A 310 -8.62 28.18 6.73
C LEU A 310 -8.68 29.62 7.26
N ASP A 311 -9.31 29.87 8.41
CA ASP A 311 -9.48 31.22 8.97
C ASP A 311 -8.14 31.90 9.28
N ASN A 312 -7.10 31.11 9.58
CA ASN A 312 -5.76 31.62 9.83
C ASN A 312 -5.12 32.27 8.59
N TYR A 313 -5.61 31.95 7.40
CA TYR A 313 -5.08 32.41 6.12
C TYR A 313 -5.94 33.49 5.46
N ILE A 314 -7.11 33.82 6.03
CA ILE A 314 -8.08 34.74 5.45
C ILE A 314 -8.05 36.09 6.17
N GLN A 315 -7.67 37.15 5.45
CA GLN A 315 -7.79 38.54 5.90
C GLN A 315 -9.07 39.14 5.34
N ALA A 316 -10.20 38.82 5.98
CA ALA A 316 -11.54 39.15 5.49
C ALA A 316 -11.77 40.65 5.28
N ASP A 317 -11.13 41.49 6.09
CA ASP A 317 -11.16 42.96 6.03
C ASP A 317 -10.54 43.55 4.75
N GLN A 318 -9.72 42.77 4.04
CA GLN A 318 -9.04 43.20 2.82
C GLN A 318 -9.62 42.60 1.54
N ILE A 319 -10.61 41.71 1.65
CA ILE A 319 -11.30 41.11 0.50
C ILE A 319 -12.53 41.95 0.19
N ARG A 320 -12.60 42.51 -1.03
CA ARG A 320 -13.68 43.38 -1.48
C ARG A 320 -14.40 42.82 -2.70
N VAL A 321 -15.66 43.21 -2.85
CA VAL A 321 -16.45 42.91 -4.05
C VAL A 321 -16.23 44.03 -5.08
N LYS A 322 -15.80 43.69 -6.29
CA LYS A 322 -15.49 44.67 -7.35
C LYS A 322 -16.70 45.54 -7.72
N GLN A 323 -17.90 44.94 -7.73
CA GLN A 323 -19.14 45.57 -8.16
C GLN A 323 -19.61 46.67 -7.19
N THR A 324 -19.46 46.45 -5.88
CA THR A 324 -19.97 47.38 -4.85
C THR A 324 -18.86 48.17 -4.16
N GLY A 325 -17.62 47.66 -4.14
CA GLY A 325 -16.49 48.21 -3.40
C GLY A 325 -16.48 47.86 -1.91
N ASP A 326 -17.54 47.19 -1.43
CA ASP A 326 -17.70 46.80 -0.03
C ASP A 326 -16.84 45.59 0.33
N ILE A 327 -16.61 45.41 1.63
CA ILE A 327 -15.98 44.21 2.18
C ILE A 327 -16.87 43.00 1.90
N PHE A 328 -16.27 41.91 1.44
CA PHE A 328 -17.01 40.69 1.12
C PHE A 328 -17.57 40.03 2.37
N ASP A 329 -18.90 39.91 2.43
CA ASP A 329 -19.60 39.19 3.49
C ASP A 329 -19.93 37.76 3.03
N SER A 330 -19.30 36.78 3.68
CA SER A 330 -19.53 35.35 3.42
C SER A 330 -20.85 34.83 3.99
N THR A 331 -21.54 35.58 4.87
CA THR A 331 -22.77 35.15 5.54
C THR A 331 -24.03 35.48 4.75
N GLN A 332 -23.98 36.48 3.86
CA GLN A 332 -25.12 36.92 3.06
C GLN A 332 -24.77 36.89 1.57
N LEU A 333 -24.89 35.70 0.96
CA LEU A 333 -24.69 35.54 -0.48
C LEU A 333 -26.01 35.74 -1.24
N PRO A 334 -25.98 36.45 -2.38
CA PRO A 334 -27.14 36.56 -3.25
C PRO A 334 -27.46 35.22 -3.91
N LYS A 335 -28.73 34.97 -4.26
CA LYS A 335 -29.14 33.69 -4.88
C LYS A 335 -28.66 33.52 -6.32
N GLN A 336 -28.45 34.63 -7.01
CA GLN A 336 -28.02 34.69 -8.41
C GLN A 336 -27.23 35.98 -8.63
N GLY A 337 -26.46 36.03 -9.71
CA GLY A 337 -25.63 37.17 -10.07
C GLY A 337 -24.15 36.85 -9.98
N ARG A 338 -23.32 37.85 -10.28
CA ARG A 338 -21.88 37.72 -10.40
C ARG A 338 -21.17 38.55 -9.34
N VAL A 339 -20.32 37.90 -8.54
CA VAL A 339 -19.53 38.52 -7.46
C VAL A 339 -18.06 38.30 -7.76
N THR A 340 -17.33 39.39 -7.98
CA THR A 340 -15.88 39.33 -8.27
C THR A 340 -15.12 39.77 -7.03
N LEU A 341 -14.36 38.84 -6.44
CA LEU A 341 -13.52 39.09 -5.26
C LEU A 341 -12.17 39.68 -5.69
N VAL A 342 -11.83 40.83 -5.12
CA VAL A 342 -10.58 41.56 -5.38
C VAL A 342 -9.88 41.88 -4.06
N GLY A 343 -8.56 41.88 -4.09
CA GLY A 343 -7.70 42.16 -2.94
C GLY A 343 -6.24 41.90 -3.27
N ASN A 344 -5.33 42.33 -2.41
CA ASN A 344 -3.89 42.12 -2.61
C ASN A 344 -3.54 40.62 -2.69
N ASN A 345 -2.37 40.29 -3.24
CA ASN A 345 -1.88 38.91 -3.21
C ASN A 345 -1.57 38.49 -1.77
N GLY A 346 -1.97 37.28 -1.37
CA GLY A 346 -1.74 36.75 -0.02
C GLY A 346 -2.81 37.05 1.03
N VAL A 347 -3.88 37.79 0.71
CA VAL A 347 -4.98 38.09 1.67
C VAL A 347 -5.97 36.91 1.88
N GLY A 348 -5.76 35.78 1.20
CA GLY A 348 -6.58 34.57 1.37
C GLY A 348 -7.80 34.44 0.45
N LYS A 349 -7.83 35.10 -0.71
CA LYS A 349 -8.95 35.03 -1.69
C LYS A 349 -9.34 33.58 -2.06
N SER A 350 -8.36 32.77 -2.47
CA SER A 350 -8.58 31.35 -2.80
C SER A 350 -8.96 30.52 -1.57
N CYS A 351 -8.38 30.81 -0.40
CA CYS A 351 -8.77 30.18 0.87
C CYS A 351 -10.24 30.48 1.23
N MET A 352 -10.73 31.70 0.94
CA MET A 352 -12.15 32.05 1.10
C MET A 352 -13.04 31.24 0.16
N LEU A 353 -12.66 31.04 -1.10
CA LEU A 353 -13.40 30.16 -2.02
C LEU A 353 -13.45 28.72 -1.51
N LEU A 354 -12.32 28.18 -1.02
CA LEU A 354 -12.28 26.84 -0.43
C LEU A 354 -13.18 26.71 0.80
N LYS A 355 -13.23 27.75 1.64
CA LYS A 355 -14.12 27.81 2.83
C LYS A 355 -15.59 27.82 2.42
N LEU A 356 -15.96 28.61 1.40
CA LEU A 356 -17.32 28.63 0.88
C LEU A 356 -17.69 27.29 0.23
N LYS A 357 -16.78 26.69 -0.55
CA LYS A 357 -17.00 25.37 -1.17
C LYS A 357 -17.19 24.26 -0.12
N ASP A 358 -16.50 24.36 1.01
CA ASP A 358 -16.66 23.44 2.14
C ASP A 358 -17.99 23.67 2.88
N HIS A 359 -18.49 24.90 2.91
CA HIS A 359 -19.81 25.21 3.49
C HIS A 359 -20.97 24.74 2.61
N TYR A 360 -20.93 25.04 1.31
CA TYR A 360 -22.03 24.76 0.37
C TYR A 360 -21.97 23.36 -0.26
N GLN A 361 -20.85 22.64 -0.13
CA GLN A 361 -20.68 21.25 -0.57
C GLN A 361 -21.19 21.02 -2.00
N GLU A 362 -22.11 20.08 -2.24
CA GLU A 362 -22.63 19.72 -3.56
C GLU A 362 -23.40 20.86 -4.26
N GLN A 363 -23.82 21.90 -3.54
CA GLN A 363 -24.49 23.07 -4.13
C GLN A 363 -23.52 24.01 -4.84
N ALA A 364 -22.21 23.84 -4.60
CA ALA A 364 -21.16 24.68 -5.16
C ALA A 364 -20.20 23.87 -6.04
N TYR A 365 -20.02 24.34 -7.28
CA TYR A 365 -18.95 23.89 -8.16
C TYR A 365 -17.72 24.78 -7.93
N TYR A 366 -16.53 24.20 -7.75
CA TYR A 366 -15.28 24.95 -7.63
C TYR A 366 -14.30 24.53 -8.72
N LEU A 367 -13.86 25.50 -9.53
CA LEU A 367 -12.82 25.35 -10.54
C LEU A 367 -11.53 26.01 -10.02
N PRO A 368 -10.52 25.22 -9.60
CA PRO A 368 -9.23 25.75 -9.16
C PRO A 368 -8.41 26.30 -10.33
N ALA A 369 -7.44 27.18 -10.06
CA ALA A 369 -6.54 27.74 -11.08
C ALA A 369 -5.69 26.66 -11.80
N LYS A 370 -5.29 25.62 -11.07
CA LYS A 370 -4.58 24.43 -11.59
C LYS A 370 -5.23 23.17 -11.07
N HIS A 371 -5.64 22.26 -11.96
CA HIS A 371 -6.31 21.04 -11.54
C HIS A 371 -6.13 19.89 -12.53
N ASN A 372 -6.32 18.67 -12.00
CA ASN A 372 -6.40 17.43 -12.79
C ASN A 372 -7.81 16.83 -12.81
N LEU A 373 -8.85 17.64 -12.57
CA LEU A 373 -10.26 17.21 -12.70
C LEU A 373 -10.52 16.58 -14.09
N TYR A 374 -11.37 15.56 -14.10
CA TYR A 374 -11.80 14.88 -15.31
C TYR A 374 -12.99 15.61 -15.93
N PHE A 375 -12.92 15.81 -17.24
CA PHE A 375 -13.96 16.41 -18.07
C PHE A 375 -14.13 15.52 -19.30
N ASN A 376 -15.34 15.46 -19.85
CA ASN A 376 -15.67 14.58 -20.97
C ASN A 376 -14.78 14.87 -22.18
N TYR A 377 -14.45 16.14 -22.45
CA TYR A 377 -13.57 16.51 -23.57
C TYR A 377 -12.15 15.94 -23.47
N LYS A 378 -11.64 15.58 -22.28
CA LYS A 378 -10.29 14.99 -22.13
C LYS A 378 -10.16 13.58 -22.70
N THR A 379 -11.29 12.88 -22.87
CA THR A 379 -11.31 11.53 -23.48
C THR A 379 -11.21 11.58 -25.01
N ASP A 380 -11.52 12.72 -25.61
CA ASP A 380 -11.42 12.94 -27.05
C ASP A 380 -9.98 13.30 -27.44
N LYS A 381 -9.23 12.31 -27.91
CA LYS A 381 -7.82 12.45 -28.34
C LYS A 381 -7.64 13.48 -29.46
N ALA A 382 -8.70 13.80 -30.21
CA ALA A 382 -8.64 14.68 -31.36
C ALA A 382 -8.54 16.18 -31.01
N HIS A 383 -8.81 16.59 -29.75
CA HIS A 383 -8.98 18.01 -29.43
C HIS A 383 -8.27 18.48 -28.15
N ARG A 384 -6.95 18.26 -28.06
CA ARG A 384 -6.09 18.96 -27.07
C ARG A 384 -5.80 20.38 -27.55
N GLY A 385 -6.78 21.27 -27.40
CA GLY A 385 -6.62 22.71 -27.67
C GLY A 385 -5.61 23.39 -26.72
N SER A 386 -5.34 24.67 -26.96
CA SER A 386 -4.53 25.51 -26.06
C SER A 386 -5.17 25.59 -24.66
N THR A 387 -4.41 26.03 -23.65
CA THR A 387 -4.93 26.20 -22.26
C THR A 387 -6.24 26.99 -22.22
N GLY A 388 -6.36 28.06 -23.03
CA GLY A 388 -7.59 28.84 -23.13
C GLY A 388 -8.76 28.10 -23.77
N GLN A 389 -8.51 27.35 -24.85
CA GLN A 389 -9.54 26.52 -25.48
C GLN A 389 -10.01 25.38 -24.55
N GLN A 390 -9.11 24.83 -23.74
CA GLN A 390 -9.47 23.84 -22.72
C GLN A 390 -10.37 24.45 -21.65
N LEU A 391 -10.06 25.66 -21.17
CA LEU A 391 -10.89 26.36 -20.18
C LEU A 391 -12.28 26.70 -20.74
N ILE A 392 -12.38 27.18 -21.99
CA ILE A 392 -13.68 27.41 -22.64
C ILE A 392 -14.54 26.15 -22.63
N LYS A 393 -13.95 24.99 -22.98
CA LYS A 393 -14.66 23.70 -22.95
C LYS A 393 -15.06 23.28 -21.53
N GLN A 394 -14.22 23.53 -20.53
CA GLN A 394 -14.56 23.26 -19.13
C GLN A 394 -15.76 24.08 -18.68
N ILE A 395 -15.76 25.39 -18.95
CA ILE A 395 -16.88 26.27 -18.61
C ILE A 395 -18.15 25.88 -19.37
N GLN A 396 -18.03 25.49 -20.65
CA GLN A 396 -19.16 25.00 -21.43
C GLN A 396 -19.75 23.71 -20.83
N GLU A 397 -18.91 22.74 -20.45
CA GLU A 397 -19.36 21.49 -19.82
C GLU A 397 -20.04 21.77 -18.46
N ILE A 398 -19.49 22.69 -17.66
CA ILE A 398 -20.12 23.13 -16.39
C ILE A 398 -21.49 23.78 -16.65
N ARG A 399 -21.63 24.55 -17.73
CA ARG A 399 -22.88 25.20 -18.10
C ARG A 399 -23.96 24.20 -18.52
N GLU A 400 -23.58 23.19 -19.30
CA GLU A 400 -24.51 22.24 -19.91
C GLU A 400 -24.86 21.07 -18.98
N GLU A 401 -23.89 20.52 -18.25
CA GLU A 401 -24.04 19.27 -17.50
C GLU A 401 -24.18 19.47 -15.98
N ASP A 402 -23.51 20.47 -15.38
CA ASP A 402 -23.54 20.70 -13.94
C ASP A 402 -24.81 21.45 -13.50
N ARG A 403 -25.33 21.12 -12.31
CA ARG A 403 -26.56 21.68 -11.74
C ARG A 403 -26.33 22.46 -10.43
N SER A 404 -25.08 22.76 -10.09
CA SER A 404 -24.74 23.50 -8.88
C SER A 404 -25.36 24.91 -8.93
N THR A 405 -25.85 25.39 -7.79
CA THR A 405 -26.45 26.74 -7.68
C THR A 405 -25.41 27.83 -7.56
N ILE A 406 -24.20 27.46 -7.11
CA ILE A 406 -23.07 28.36 -6.93
C ILE A 406 -21.90 27.85 -7.78
N ILE A 407 -21.30 28.72 -8.59
CA ILE A 407 -20.11 28.44 -9.38
C ILE A 407 -18.98 29.31 -8.85
N MET A 408 -17.87 28.69 -8.45
CA MET A 408 -16.69 29.34 -7.88
C MET A 408 -15.49 29.15 -8.81
N LEU A 409 -14.85 30.24 -9.20
CA LEU A 409 -13.75 30.24 -10.16
C LEU A 409 -12.53 30.94 -9.57
N ASP A 410 -11.38 30.27 -9.61
CA ASP A 410 -10.13 30.78 -9.03
C ASP A 410 -9.11 31.11 -10.13
N GLU A 411 -8.69 32.37 -10.21
CA GLU A 411 -7.65 32.88 -11.14
C GLU A 411 -7.81 32.40 -12.59
N TRP A 412 -9.04 32.30 -13.08
CA TRP A 412 -9.34 31.74 -14.40
C TRP A 412 -8.82 32.61 -15.56
N ASP A 413 -8.59 33.90 -15.31
CA ASP A 413 -8.15 34.90 -16.28
C ASP A 413 -6.62 35.03 -16.41
N ALA A 414 -5.84 34.37 -15.56
CA ALA A 414 -4.39 34.58 -15.44
C ALA A 414 -3.56 34.28 -16.71
N HIS A 415 -4.09 33.53 -17.68
CA HIS A 415 -3.36 33.09 -18.88
C HIS A 415 -4.20 33.13 -20.17
N LEU A 416 -5.25 33.95 -20.22
CA LEU A 416 -6.13 34.08 -21.38
C LEU A 416 -5.83 35.33 -22.22
N ASP A 417 -6.06 35.22 -23.52
CA ASP A 417 -6.11 36.37 -24.42
C ASP A 417 -7.47 37.07 -24.33
N LYS A 418 -7.54 38.30 -24.84
CA LYS A 418 -8.76 39.12 -24.74
C LYS A 418 -9.99 38.45 -25.38
N GLU A 419 -9.80 37.70 -26.46
CA GLU A 419 -10.88 37.01 -27.16
C GLU A 419 -11.44 35.86 -26.32
N ASN A 420 -10.60 34.96 -25.79
CA ASN A 420 -11.08 33.88 -24.92
C ASN A 420 -11.64 34.42 -23.60
N THR A 421 -11.07 35.50 -23.05
CA THR A 421 -11.63 36.16 -21.86
C THR A 421 -13.02 36.71 -22.13
N GLN A 422 -13.27 37.33 -23.29
CA GLN A 422 -14.60 37.83 -23.66
C GLN A 422 -15.63 36.70 -23.82
N ILE A 423 -15.23 35.58 -24.43
CA ILE A 423 -16.11 34.40 -24.58
C ILE A 423 -16.48 33.84 -23.20
N ILE A 424 -15.50 33.66 -22.32
CA ILE A 424 -15.77 33.16 -20.96
C ILE A 424 -16.60 34.17 -20.17
N ASP A 425 -16.33 35.47 -20.27
CA ASP A 425 -17.13 36.50 -19.61
C ASP A 425 -18.61 36.44 -20.04
N GLN A 426 -18.89 36.25 -21.33
CA GLN A 426 -20.25 36.04 -21.82
C GLN A 426 -20.90 34.79 -21.22
N TYR A 427 -20.18 33.67 -21.17
CA TYR A 427 -20.69 32.43 -20.56
C TYR A 427 -20.97 32.59 -19.06
N LEU A 428 -20.12 33.33 -18.35
CA LEU A 428 -20.30 33.59 -16.93
C LEU A 428 -21.46 34.55 -16.66
N ASP A 429 -21.70 35.52 -17.53
CA ASP A 429 -22.86 36.41 -17.43
C ASP A 429 -24.17 35.66 -17.69
N GLU A 430 -24.19 34.72 -18.66
CA GLU A 430 -25.33 33.81 -18.88
C GLU A 430 -25.58 32.91 -17.66
N LEU A 431 -24.52 32.33 -17.08
CA LEU A 431 -24.62 31.54 -15.85
C LEU A 431 -25.14 32.37 -14.67
N ALA A 432 -24.67 33.61 -14.53
CA ALA A 432 -25.05 34.52 -13.46
C ALA A 432 -26.54 34.90 -13.48
N GLN A 433 -27.25 34.76 -14.61
CA GLN A 433 -28.70 34.98 -14.68
C GLN A 433 -29.50 33.92 -13.92
N THR A 434 -28.95 32.71 -13.79
CA THR A 434 -29.65 31.56 -13.20
C THR A 434 -28.99 31.04 -11.93
N ARG A 435 -27.71 31.35 -11.71
CA ARG A 435 -26.85 30.84 -10.64
C ARG A 435 -26.04 31.97 -10.01
N LEU A 436 -25.47 31.73 -8.84
CA LEU A 436 -24.48 32.62 -8.25
C LEU A 436 -23.10 32.29 -8.79
N VAL A 437 -22.41 33.24 -9.42
CA VAL A 437 -21.02 33.10 -9.86
C VAL A 437 -20.12 33.92 -8.94
N ILE A 438 -19.20 33.27 -8.24
CA ILE A 438 -18.17 33.90 -7.42
C ILE A 438 -16.82 33.66 -8.09
N GLU A 439 -16.11 34.72 -8.45
CA GLU A 439 -14.82 34.60 -9.12
C GLU A 439 -13.74 35.41 -8.42
N VAL A 440 -12.52 34.89 -8.41
CA VAL A 440 -11.31 35.61 -8.01
C VAL A 440 -10.57 36.00 -9.28
N ARG A 441 -10.29 37.30 -9.44
CA ARG A 441 -9.49 37.86 -10.53
C ARG A 441 -8.33 38.68 -10.00
N HIS A 442 -7.34 38.90 -10.86
CA HIS A 442 -6.21 39.80 -10.60
C HIS A 442 -6.51 41.26 -10.95
#